data_AF-A0A0F9A3F5-F1
#
_entry.id   AF-A0A0F9A3F5-F1
#
_cell.length_a   1.000
_cell.length_b   1.000
_cell.length_c   1.000
_cell.angle_alpha   90.00
_cell.angle_beta   90.00
_cell.angle_gamma   90.00
#
_symmetry.space_group_name_H-M   'P 1'
#
loop_
_entity.id
_entity.type
_entity.pdbx_description
1 polymer ?
#
loop_
_entity_poly.entity_id
_entity_poly.type
_entity_poly.pdbx_seq_one_letter_code
_entity_poly.pdbx_strand_id
1 'polypeptide(L)'
;MSQEHRFRNNMAEAHNTATQERIPWGAEVVYIDDFLHGAGGLATIPATSSEENGYDWIKLIVGAAPPTVALTADGANGVAQLALTSASQAQDAMLSWGDQKGINLKAGLQVEMRVKFSVLPTSGVAAVFGLAGDHNLDKDSITEHAWFRAQASAA
;
A
#
# COMPACT_ATOMS: atom_id res chain seq x y z
N MET A 1 -3.04 -28.62 -5.89
CA MET A 1 -1.93 -28.57 -4.90
C MET A 1 -2.27 -29.48 -3.75
N SER A 2 -1.49 -30.54 -3.51
CA SER A 2 -1.66 -31.40 -2.33
C SER A 2 -0.88 -30.78 -1.18
N GLN A 3 -1.57 -30.29 -0.15
CA GLN A 3 -0.95 -29.79 1.08
C GLN A 3 -0.95 -30.90 2.12
N GLU A 4 0.23 -31.28 2.61
CA GLU A 4 0.39 -32.24 3.70
C GLU A 4 0.48 -31.47 5.04
N HIS A 5 -0.30 -31.88 6.03
CA HIS A 5 -0.37 -31.25 7.36
C HIS A 5 0.38 -32.07 8.40
N ARG A 6 1.14 -31.41 9.28
CA ARG A 6 1.82 -32.06 10.41
C ARG A 6 1.88 -31.10 11.61
N PHE A 7 1.73 -31.64 12.81
CA PHE A 7 1.93 -30.91 14.07
C PHE A 7 3.38 -31.07 14.56
N ARG A 8 4.04 -29.97 14.91
CA ARG A 8 5.38 -29.91 15.54
C ARG A 8 5.48 -28.71 16.48
N ASN A 9 6.20 -28.83 17.59
CA ASN A 9 6.42 -27.73 18.56
C ASN A 9 5.14 -26.99 19.00
N ASN A 10 4.04 -27.72 19.23
CA ASN A 10 2.72 -27.17 19.55
C ASN A 10 2.12 -26.22 18.50
N MET A 11 2.66 -26.21 17.28
CA MET A 11 2.10 -25.48 16.14
C MET A 11 1.77 -26.46 15.02
N ALA A 12 0.65 -26.19 14.36
CA ALA A 12 0.29 -26.92 13.16
C ALA A 12 1.02 -26.26 11.99
N GLU A 13 1.68 -27.02 11.11
CA GLU A 13 2.46 -26.50 9.98
C GLU A 13 1.90 -27.09 8.67
N ALA A 14 1.85 -26.27 7.62
CA ALA A 14 1.62 -26.68 6.25
C ALA A 14 2.95 -26.65 5.47
N HIS A 15 3.21 -27.69 4.68
CA HIS A 15 4.39 -27.75 3.81
C HIS A 15 4.03 -27.23 2.42
N ASN A 16 4.67 -26.14 1.98
CA ASN A 16 4.51 -25.64 0.62
C ASN A 16 5.46 -26.40 -0.32
N THR A 17 4.90 -27.30 -1.13
CA THR A 17 5.66 -28.13 -2.07
C THR A 17 6.24 -27.35 -3.25
N ALA A 18 5.73 -26.15 -3.54
CA ALA A 18 6.26 -25.30 -4.61
C ALA A 18 7.52 -24.53 -4.18
N THR A 19 7.57 -24.08 -2.92
CA THR A 19 8.71 -23.30 -2.39
C THR A 19 9.62 -24.11 -1.47
N GLN A 20 9.24 -25.36 -1.13
CA GLN A 20 9.94 -26.24 -0.18
C GLN A 20 10.05 -25.67 1.25
N GLU A 21 9.19 -24.70 1.58
CA GLU A 21 9.16 -24.04 2.88
C GLU A 21 8.07 -24.62 3.77
N ARG A 22 8.29 -24.56 5.08
CA ARG A 22 7.32 -24.95 6.10
C ARG A 22 6.72 -23.68 6.68
N ILE A 23 5.41 -23.52 6.53
CA ILE A 23 4.67 -22.37 7.00
C ILE A 23 3.74 -22.79 8.15
N PRO A 24 3.54 -21.96 9.19
CA PRO A 24 2.48 -22.21 10.18
C PRO A 24 1.12 -22.36 9.50
N TRP A 25 0.28 -23.27 9.97
CA TRP A 25 -1.06 -23.49 9.46
C TRP A 25 -1.91 -22.26 9.82
N GLY A 26 -2.35 -21.53 8.80
CA GLY A 26 -3.02 -20.23 8.92
C GLY A 26 -2.15 -19.03 8.56
N ALA A 27 -0.86 -19.23 8.27
CA ALA A 27 -0.02 -18.18 7.70
C ALA A 27 -0.22 -18.12 6.19
N GLU A 28 -1.29 -17.47 5.74
CA GLU A 28 -1.10 -16.59 4.59
C GLU A 28 -0.09 -15.53 5.04
N VAL A 29 0.91 -15.20 4.22
CA VAL A 29 1.77 -14.05 4.53
C VAL A 29 0.89 -12.83 4.34
N VAL A 30 0.22 -12.40 5.42
CA VAL A 30 -0.66 -11.24 5.42
C VAL A 30 0.17 -10.06 5.89
N TYR A 31 0.29 -9.06 5.03
CA TYR A 31 0.72 -7.73 5.45
C TYR A 31 -0.53 -6.92 5.77
N ILE A 32 -0.59 -6.38 6.97
CA ILE A 32 -1.63 -5.45 7.40
C ILE A 32 -0.91 -4.22 7.91
N ASP A 33 -1.29 -3.06 7.38
CA ASP A 33 -0.94 -1.78 7.94
C ASP A 33 -2.24 -1.01 8.19
N ASP A 34 -2.43 -0.62 9.45
CA ASP A 34 -3.55 0.17 9.93
C ASP A 34 -3.14 1.61 10.28
N PHE A 35 -1.91 1.99 9.93
CA PHE A 35 -1.29 3.28 10.18
C PHE A 35 -1.20 3.65 11.68
N LEU A 36 -1.16 2.67 12.59
CA LEU A 36 -0.99 2.89 14.04
C LEU A 36 0.45 2.82 14.56
N HIS A 37 1.43 2.67 13.67
CA HIS A 37 2.79 2.25 14.03
C HIS A 37 3.60 3.41 14.64
N GLY A 38 3.49 3.67 15.95
CA GLY A 38 4.34 4.65 16.65
C GLY A 38 4.06 4.75 18.15
N ALA A 39 5.11 4.62 18.98
CA ALA A 39 5.00 4.82 20.43
C ALA A 39 4.50 6.25 20.72
N GLY A 40 3.24 6.38 21.17
CA GLY A 40 2.63 7.67 21.50
C GLY A 40 1.68 8.26 20.45
N GLY A 41 1.32 7.53 19.39
CA GLY A 41 0.17 7.89 18.54
C GLY A 41 0.41 8.97 17.47
N LEU A 42 1.66 9.32 17.15
CA LEU A 42 2.00 10.29 16.10
C LEU A 42 3.26 9.87 15.34
N ALA A 43 3.28 8.68 14.73
CA ALA A 43 4.31 8.38 13.75
C ALA A 43 4.11 9.27 12.53
N THR A 44 5.02 10.23 12.35
CA THR A 44 5.00 11.08 11.16
C THR A 44 5.46 10.23 9.98
N ILE A 45 4.66 10.17 8.90
CA ILE A 45 5.11 9.56 7.64
C ILE A 45 6.41 10.28 7.22
N PRO A 46 7.55 9.58 7.10
CA PRO A 46 8.84 10.19 6.82
C PRO A 46 8.79 11.16 5.65
N ALA A 47 9.53 12.27 5.76
CA ALA A 47 9.57 13.34 4.77
C ALA A 47 10.49 13.04 3.57
N THR A 48 10.72 11.76 3.28
CA THR A 48 11.79 11.29 2.42
C THR A 48 11.24 10.36 1.34
N SER A 49 11.89 10.36 0.17
CA SER A 49 11.60 9.45 -0.96
C SER A 49 12.18 8.05 -0.73
N SER A 50 12.34 7.65 0.53
CA SER A 50 12.98 6.42 0.97
C SER A 50 12.40 5.99 2.32
N GLU A 51 12.39 4.69 2.57
CA GLU A 51 12.01 4.12 3.86
C GLU A 51 12.90 4.69 4.97
N GLU A 52 12.32 5.10 6.09
CA GLU A 52 13.05 5.70 7.20
C GLU A 52 12.37 5.36 8.53
N ASN A 53 13.15 5.29 9.61
CA ASN A 53 12.65 5.07 10.97
C ASN A 53 11.77 3.81 11.15
N GLY A 54 11.99 2.78 10.33
CA GLY A 54 11.21 1.53 10.36
C GLY A 54 9.78 1.69 9.85
N TYR A 55 9.49 2.76 9.10
CA TYR A 55 8.25 2.96 8.38
C TYR A 55 8.47 2.68 6.89
N ASP A 56 7.78 1.65 6.39
CA ASP A 56 7.99 1.16 5.03
C ASP A 56 7.33 2.03 3.95
N TRP A 57 6.46 2.97 4.35
CA TRP A 57 5.78 3.85 3.40
C TRP A 57 6.60 5.08 3.05
N ILE A 58 6.64 5.35 1.75
CA ILE A 58 7.31 6.49 1.12
C ILE A 58 6.24 7.45 0.61
N LYS A 59 6.43 8.76 0.83
CA LYS A 59 5.55 9.78 0.26
C LYS A 59 6.24 10.60 -0.82
N LEU A 60 5.47 10.99 -1.83
CA LEU A 60 5.86 11.92 -2.88
C LEU A 60 4.86 13.07 -2.92
N ILE A 61 5.38 14.29 -2.92
CA ILE A 61 4.59 15.52 -2.95
C ILE A 61 5.11 16.39 -4.10
N VAL A 62 4.21 16.80 -4.99
CA VAL A 62 4.50 17.71 -6.11
C VAL A 62 3.59 18.94 -6.00
N GLY A 63 4.16 20.15 -6.11
CA GLY A 63 3.43 21.43 -6.12
C GLY A 63 4.03 22.52 -5.23
N ALA A 64 3.80 23.81 -5.55
CA ALA A 64 4.39 24.94 -4.80
C ALA A 64 3.63 25.33 -3.52
N ALA A 65 2.35 24.98 -3.41
CA ALA A 65 1.59 24.95 -2.16
C ALA A 65 1.42 23.47 -1.79
N PRO A 66 2.44 22.86 -1.14
CA PRO A 66 2.63 21.42 -1.17
C PRO A 66 1.39 20.71 -0.65
N PRO A 67 0.82 19.78 -1.44
CA PRO A 67 -0.14 18.82 -0.93
C PRO A 67 0.34 18.14 0.36
N THR A 68 -0.60 17.70 1.19
CA THR A 68 -0.27 17.06 2.46
C THR A 68 -0.45 15.55 2.35
N VAL A 69 0.56 14.81 2.82
CA VAL A 69 0.47 13.37 3.10
C VAL A 69 0.91 13.15 4.54
N ALA A 70 -0.06 12.85 5.42
CA ALA A 70 0.16 12.75 6.85
C ALA A 70 -0.86 11.82 7.52
N LEU A 71 -0.53 11.32 8.72
CA LEU A 71 -1.51 10.67 9.58
C LEU A 71 -2.41 11.72 10.23
N THR A 72 -3.71 11.46 10.29
CA THR A 72 -4.66 12.35 10.95
C THR A 72 -4.67 12.09 12.45
N ALA A 73 -4.42 13.11 13.26
CA ALA A 73 -4.48 12.99 14.73
C ALA A 73 -5.88 12.63 15.25
N ASP A 74 -6.93 13.04 14.52
CA ASP A 74 -8.34 12.86 14.92
C ASP A 74 -9.05 11.72 14.15
N GLY A 75 -8.31 10.91 13.40
CA GLY A 75 -8.84 9.76 12.69
C GLY A 75 -9.00 8.56 13.61
N ALA A 76 -10.16 7.90 13.58
CA ALA A 76 -10.33 6.62 14.26
C ALA A 76 -9.41 5.57 13.62
N ASN A 77 -8.56 4.95 14.44
CA ASN A 77 -7.71 3.80 14.09
C ASN A 77 -6.66 4.04 12.98
N GLY A 78 -5.93 5.16 13.01
CA GLY A 78 -4.81 5.37 12.09
C GLY A 78 -5.27 5.60 10.65
N VAL A 79 -5.31 6.86 10.22
CA VAL A 79 -5.74 7.21 8.87
C VAL A 79 -4.66 8.05 8.21
N ALA A 80 -4.10 7.55 7.11
CA ALA A 80 -3.29 8.34 6.21
C ALA A 80 -4.20 9.22 5.33
N GLN A 81 -4.04 10.53 5.45
CA GLN A 81 -4.74 11.51 4.63
C GLN A 81 -3.80 12.06 3.55
N LEU A 82 -4.29 11.99 2.31
CA LEU A 82 -3.68 12.58 1.12
C LEU A 82 -4.59 13.75 0.70
N ALA A 83 -4.11 14.99 0.85
CA ALA A 83 -4.89 16.19 0.61
C ALA A 83 -4.19 17.12 -0.40
N LEU A 84 -4.87 17.39 -1.52
CA LEU A 84 -4.46 18.43 -2.47
C LEU A 84 -4.90 19.81 -1.98
N THR A 85 -4.22 20.85 -2.43
CA THR A 85 -4.58 22.24 -2.12
C THR A 85 -5.37 22.85 -3.28
N SER A 86 -6.06 23.97 -3.05
CA SER A 86 -6.86 24.64 -4.09
C SER A 86 -6.04 25.45 -5.11
N ALA A 87 -4.73 25.20 -5.22
CA ALA A 87 -3.88 25.98 -6.11
C ALA A 87 -4.03 25.52 -7.58
N SER A 88 -3.93 26.46 -8.51
CA SER A 88 -4.08 26.21 -9.97
C SER A 88 -2.80 25.65 -10.62
N GLN A 89 -2.11 24.74 -9.95
CA GLN A 89 -0.89 24.09 -10.42
C GLN A 89 -1.08 22.57 -10.45
N ALA A 90 -0.27 21.86 -11.23
CA ALA A 90 -0.20 20.41 -11.15
C ALA A 90 0.28 19.99 -9.75
N GLN A 91 -0.44 19.06 -9.14
CA GLN A 91 -0.18 18.61 -7.78
C GLN A 91 -0.37 17.12 -7.66
N ASP A 92 0.56 16.48 -6.95
CA ASP A 92 0.48 15.06 -6.60
C ASP A 92 0.69 14.92 -5.09
N ALA A 93 -0.20 14.14 -4.46
CA ALA A 93 -0.06 13.63 -3.11
C ALA A 93 -0.06 12.11 -3.22
N MET A 94 1.10 11.49 -3.05
CA MET A 94 1.27 10.05 -3.23
C MET A 94 1.87 9.42 -1.98
N LEU A 95 1.37 8.23 -1.69
CA LEU A 95 1.86 7.34 -0.64
C LEU A 95 2.02 5.95 -1.26
N SER A 96 3.22 5.38 -1.14
CA SER A 96 3.57 4.11 -1.76
C SER A 96 4.42 3.27 -0.83
N TRP A 97 4.20 1.96 -0.85
CA TRP A 97 4.96 1.00 -0.06
C TRP A 97 6.18 0.44 -0.83
N GLY A 98 6.89 1.31 -1.58
CA GLY A 98 8.11 0.92 -2.32
C GLY A 98 7.98 -0.34 -3.19
N ASP A 99 9.12 -0.97 -3.46
CA ASP A 99 9.20 -2.23 -4.21
C ASP A 99 9.24 -3.43 -3.27
N GLN A 100 8.11 -4.13 -3.16
CA GLN A 100 7.99 -5.29 -2.26
C GLN A 100 8.27 -6.60 -2.98
N LYS A 101 9.47 -7.17 -2.73
CA LYS A 101 9.90 -8.46 -3.32
C LYS A 101 9.10 -9.67 -2.79
N GLY A 102 8.47 -9.53 -1.63
CA GLY A 102 7.67 -10.59 -1.01
C GLY A 102 6.27 -10.75 -1.62
N ILE A 103 5.83 -9.82 -2.47
CA ILE A 103 4.48 -9.79 -3.01
C ILE A 103 4.53 -10.08 -4.51
N ASN A 104 3.85 -11.14 -4.93
CA ASN A 104 3.78 -11.54 -6.33
C ASN A 104 2.34 -11.43 -6.86
N LEU A 105 2.10 -10.45 -7.73
CA LEU A 105 0.79 -10.22 -8.35
C LEU A 105 0.29 -11.42 -9.17
N LYS A 106 1.18 -12.24 -9.73
CA LYS A 106 0.81 -13.44 -10.50
C LYS A 106 0.40 -14.63 -9.64
N ALA A 107 0.69 -14.60 -8.34
CA ALA A 107 0.44 -15.72 -7.44
C ALA A 107 -1.00 -15.75 -6.88
N GLY A 108 -1.94 -15.02 -7.49
CA GLY A 108 -3.33 -14.93 -7.01
C GLY A 108 -3.47 -14.06 -5.77
N LEU A 109 -2.66 -13.00 -5.67
CA LEU A 109 -2.66 -12.07 -4.54
C LEU A 109 -4.06 -11.47 -4.31
N GLN A 110 -4.47 -11.43 -3.03
CA GLN A 110 -5.67 -10.73 -2.59
C GLN A 110 -5.26 -9.43 -1.89
N VAL A 111 -5.97 -8.34 -2.22
CA VAL A 111 -5.70 -7.03 -1.67
C VAL A 111 -7.01 -6.41 -1.20
N GLU A 112 -7.04 -6.00 0.06
CA GLU A 112 -8.12 -5.22 0.62
C GLU A 112 -7.60 -3.85 1.02
N MET A 113 -8.30 -2.81 0.57
CA MET A 113 -8.00 -1.42 0.91
C MET A 113 -9.30 -0.71 1.27
N ARG A 114 -9.26 0.13 2.30
CA ARG A 114 -10.38 0.99 2.69
C ARG A 114 -10.05 2.44 2.35
N VAL A 115 -10.79 3.01 1.40
CA VAL A 115 -10.61 4.40 0.95
C VAL A 115 -11.86 5.21 1.25
N LYS A 116 -11.69 6.42 1.79
CA LYS A 116 -12.74 7.40 2.02
C LYS A 116 -12.42 8.70 1.32
N PHE A 117 -13.35 9.20 0.50
CA PHE A 117 -13.27 10.52 -0.09
C PHE A 117 -13.93 11.55 0.83
N SER A 118 -13.20 12.61 1.18
CA SER A 118 -13.78 13.77 1.88
C SER A 118 -14.66 14.60 0.93
N VAL A 119 -14.25 14.69 -0.33
CA VAL A 119 -14.97 15.28 -1.45
C VAL A 119 -14.73 14.38 -2.66
N LEU A 120 -15.74 14.16 -3.50
CA LEU A 120 -15.58 13.38 -4.72
C LEU A 120 -14.65 14.10 -5.72
N PRO A 121 -13.76 13.36 -6.42
CA PRO A 121 -12.89 13.96 -7.45
C PRO A 121 -13.71 14.71 -8.51
N THR A 122 -13.30 15.94 -8.81
CA THR A 122 -13.89 16.80 -9.84
C THR A 122 -13.01 16.79 -11.11
N SER A 123 -13.39 17.57 -12.12
CA SER A 123 -12.61 17.68 -13.37
C SER A 123 -11.15 18.04 -13.08
N GLY A 124 -10.22 17.30 -13.70
CA GLY A 124 -8.78 17.49 -13.51
C GLY A 124 -8.20 16.83 -12.24
N VAL A 125 -9.03 16.22 -11.40
CA VAL A 125 -8.58 15.50 -10.19
C VAL A 125 -8.93 14.02 -10.32
N ALA A 126 -7.98 13.15 -9.98
CA ALA A 126 -8.19 11.72 -9.90
C ALA A 126 -7.54 11.17 -8.63
N ALA A 127 -8.17 10.15 -8.05
CA ALA A 127 -7.54 9.30 -7.06
C ALA A 127 -7.28 7.93 -7.68
N VAL A 128 -6.05 7.45 -7.52
CA VAL A 128 -5.61 6.13 -7.99
C VAL A 128 -5.06 5.37 -6.79
N PHE A 129 -5.53 4.14 -6.62
CA PHE A 129 -5.09 3.25 -5.55
C PHE A 129 -5.11 1.81 -6.04
N GLY A 130 -4.20 0.99 -5.54
CA GLY A 130 -3.98 -0.34 -6.09
C GLY A 130 -2.57 -0.81 -5.88
N LEU A 131 -2.25 -1.93 -6.52
CA LEU A 131 -0.89 -2.44 -6.59
C LEU A 131 -0.38 -2.39 -8.02
N ALA A 132 0.91 -2.09 -8.13
CA ALA A 132 1.68 -2.22 -9.34
C ALA A 132 2.88 -3.13 -9.05
N GLY A 133 3.21 -3.98 -10.00
CA GLY A 133 4.35 -4.86 -9.94
C GLY A 133 5.29 -4.56 -11.10
N ASP A 134 6.57 -4.46 -10.78
CA ASP A 134 7.66 -4.44 -11.75
C ASP A 134 8.27 -5.84 -11.88
N HIS A 135 7.42 -6.87 -12.07
CA HIS A 135 7.91 -8.23 -12.36
C HIS A 135 8.37 -8.28 -13.82
N ASN A 136 9.57 -7.77 -14.05
CA ASN A 136 9.99 -7.39 -15.37
C ASN A 136 10.98 -8.39 -15.97
N LEU A 137 10.62 -8.99 -17.12
CA LEU A 137 11.62 -9.50 -18.07
C LEU A 137 12.34 -8.30 -18.75
N ASP A 138 11.56 -7.25 -19.01
CA ASP A 138 11.78 -5.91 -19.58
C ASP A 138 12.21 -4.73 -18.71
N LYS A 139 13.26 -4.79 -17.86
CA LYS A 139 13.73 -3.84 -16.78
C LYS A 139 13.24 -2.36 -16.64
N ASP A 140 12.51 -1.74 -17.57
CA ASP A 140 11.96 -0.37 -17.55
C ASP A 140 10.42 -0.30 -17.78
N SER A 141 9.61 -1.27 -17.34
CA SER A 141 8.14 -1.19 -17.53
C SER A 141 7.30 -1.89 -16.45
N ILE A 142 6.38 -1.13 -15.85
CA ILE A 142 5.34 -1.64 -14.94
C ILE A 142 4.30 -2.40 -15.78
N THR A 143 4.58 -3.67 -16.07
CA THR A 143 3.75 -4.49 -16.95
C THR A 143 2.47 -4.98 -16.26
N GLU A 144 2.46 -5.06 -14.92
CA GLU A 144 1.37 -5.66 -14.16
C GLU A 144 0.82 -4.69 -13.11
N HIS A 145 -0.47 -4.39 -13.20
CA HIS A 145 -1.13 -3.51 -12.25
C HIS A 145 -2.58 -3.95 -12.00
N ALA A 146 -3.02 -3.77 -10.76
CA ALA A 146 -4.40 -3.88 -10.34
C ALA A 146 -4.78 -2.57 -9.67
N TRP A 147 -5.29 -1.62 -10.47
CA TRP A 147 -5.61 -0.27 -10.03
C TRP A 147 -7.10 0.02 -10.08
N PHE A 148 -7.53 0.79 -9.11
CA PHE A 148 -8.83 1.44 -9.08
C PHE A 148 -8.61 2.94 -9.24
N ARG A 149 -9.39 3.55 -10.13
CA ARG A 149 -9.35 4.99 -10.39
C ARG A 149 -10.71 5.60 -10.16
N ALA A 150 -10.78 6.59 -9.27
CA ALA A 150 -11.93 7.46 -9.08
C ALA A 150 -11.63 8.81 -9.74
N GLN A 151 -12.47 9.23 -10.67
CA GLN A 151 -12.38 10.52 -11.37
C GLN A 151 -13.78 11.00 -11.73
N ALA A 152 -13.93 12.30 -12.00
CA ALA A 152 -15.18 12.82 -12.51
C ALA A 152 -15.56 12.11 -13.82
N SER A 153 -16.83 11.71 -13.94
CA SER A 153 -17.39 11.42 -15.26
C SER A 153 -17.35 12.73 -16.04
N ALA A 154 -16.77 12.72 -17.25
CA ALA A 154 -16.73 13.90 -18.11
C ALA A 154 -18.08 14.63 -18.15
N ALA A 155 -18.05 15.96 -18.03
CA ALA A 155 -19.19 16.82 -18.34
C ALA A 155 -19.29 17.03 -19.85
#